data_AF-A0A7W0ELI6-F1
#
_entry.id   AF-A0A7W0ELI6-F1
#
_cell.length_a   1.000
_cell.length_b   1.000
_cell.length_c   1.000
_cell.angle_alpha   90.00
_cell.angle_beta   90.00
_cell.angle_gamma   90.00
#
_symmetry.space_group_name_H-M   'P 1'
#
loop_
_entity.id
_entity.type
_entity.pdbx_description
1 polymer ?
#
loop_
_entity_poly.entity_id
_entity_poly.type
_entity_poly.pdbx_seq_one_letter_code
_entity_poly.pdbx_strand_id
1 'polypeptide(L)' 'MTPLRKYRKTMGWNVPQLSRKIEAGSSMVWKIEQGVRGITPALADKLQILSGVPAMAWMMPEKYHNPYSEEVASVPSLVA' A
#
# COMPACT_ATOMS: atom_id res chain seq x y z
N MET A 1 -10.06 -3.98 5.44
CA MET A 1 -9.18 -5.13 5.12
C MET A 1 -7.85 -4.53 4.68
N THR A 2 -6.76 -4.70 5.43
CA THR A 2 -5.57 -3.84 5.19
C THR A 2 -5.02 -3.93 3.74
N PRO A 3 -4.51 -2.82 3.18
CA PRO A 3 -4.02 -2.76 1.79
C PRO A 3 -2.97 -3.84 1.50
N LEU A 4 -2.09 -4.11 2.47
CA LEU A 4 -1.06 -5.15 2.37
C LEU A 4 -1.66 -6.54 2.18
N ARG A 5 -2.72 -6.88 2.93
CA ARG A 5 -3.40 -8.17 2.83
C ARG A 5 -4.11 -8.31 1.48
N LYS A 6 -4.74 -7.24 0.99
CA LYS A 6 -5.37 -7.21 -0.35
C LYS A 6 -4.32 -7.42 -1.45
N TYR A 7 -3.22 -6.69 -1.39
CA TYR A 7 -2.12 -6.80 -2.34
C TYR A 7 -1.52 -8.20 -2.38
N ARG A 8 -1.23 -8.78 -1.21
CA ARG A 8 -0.71 -10.15 -1.11
C ARG A 8 -1.62 -11.17 -1.78
N LYS A 9 -2.93 -11.10 -1.51
CA LYS A 9 -3.93 -11.98 -2.11
C LYS A 9 -4.03 -11.79 -3.63
N THR A 10 -3.99 -10.53 -4.10
CA THR A 10 -4.04 -10.19 -5.53
C THR A 10 -2.86 -10.79 -6.28
N MET A 11 -1.67 -10.77 -5.66
CA MET A 11 -0.47 -11.37 -6.21
C MET A 11 -0.38 -12.90 -6.04
N GLY A 12 -1.36 -13.53 -5.38
CA GLY A 12 -1.35 -14.97 -5.12
C GLY A 12 -0.24 -15.43 -4.15
N TRP A 13 0.29 -14.53 -3.32
CA TRP A 13 1.40 -14.85 -2.41
C TRP A 13 0.94 -15.31 -1.03
N ASN A 14 1.73 -16.18 -0.41
CA ASN A 14 1.64 -16.46 1.02
C ASN A 14 2.48 -15.46 1.84
N VAL A 15 2.25 -15.42 3.16
CA VAL A 15 2.95 -14.46 4.04
C VAL A 15 4.48 -14.60 3.95
N PRO A 16 5.07 -15.81 3.98
CA PRO A 16 6.52 -15.99 3.79
C PRO A 16 7.06 -15.46 2.45
N GLN A 17 6.31 -15.58 1.35
CA GLN A 17 6.72 -15.05 0.05
C GLN A 17 6.75 -13.53 0.05
N LEU A 18 5.70 -12.89 0.59
CA LEU A 18 5.67 -11.44 0.72
C LEU A 18 6.77 -10.94 1.66
N SER A 19 6.98 -11.62 2.79
CA SER A 19 7.98 -11.26 3.79
C SER A 19 9.39 -11.24 3.20
N ARG A 20 9.73 -12.21 2.33
CA ARG A 20 11.01 -12.24 1.59
C ARG A 20 11.12 -11.08 0.60
N LYS A 21 10.06 -10.76 -0.14
CA LYS A 21 10.07 -9.70 -1.17
C LYS A 21 10.27 -8.30 -0.59
N ILE A 22 9.74 -8.05 0.61
CA ILE A 22 9.88 -6.75 1.29
C ILE A 22 10.92 -6.79 2.42
N GLU A 23 11.66 -7.88 2.52
CA GLU A 23 12.68 -8.12 3.55
C GLU A 23 12.20 -7.75 4.96
N ALA A 24 10.99 -8.19 5.29
CA ALA A 24 10.38 -8.00 6.60
C ALA A 24 10.13 -9.36 7.26
N GLY A 25 10.15 -9.41 8.59
CA GLY A 25 9.80 -10.64 9.30
C GLY A 25 8.32 -11.02 9.09
N SER A 26 8.03 -12.31 8.93
CA SER A 26 6.65 -12.82 8.75
C SER A 26 5.69 -12.38 9.86
N SER A 27 6.17 -12.32 11.11
CA SER A 27 5.38 -11.83 12.25
C SER A 27 5.03 -10.35 12.13
N MET A 28 5.90 -9.55 11.52
CA MET A 28 5.64 -8.13 11.26
C MET A 28 4.57 -7.98 10.18
N VAL A 29 4.70 -8.72 9.08
CA VAL A 29 3.70 -8.75 8.01
C VAL A 29 2.34 -9.16 8.57
N TRP A 30 2.28 -10.20 9.41
CA TRP A 30 1.03 -10.62 10.03
C TRP A 30 0.41 -9.53 10.92
N LYS A 31 1.21 -8.86 11.77
CA LYS A 31 0.72 -7.74 12.60
C LYS A 31 0.18 -6.58 11.76
N ILE A 32 0.77 -6.31 10.60
CA ILE A 32 0.27 -5.30 9.65
C ILE A 32 -1.02 -5.78 8.99
N GLU A 33 -1.11 -7.06 8.60
CA GLU A 33 -2.32 -7.63 8.01
C GLU A 33 -3.53 -7.66 8.96
N GLN A 34 -3.28 -7.79 10.27
CA GLN A 34 -4.30 -7.72 11.31
C GLN A 34 -4.60 -6.27 11.76
N GLY A 35 -3.89 -5.26 11.23
CA GLY A 35 -4.08 -3.86 11.64
C GLY A 35 -3.53 -3.53 13.04
N VAL A 36 -2.81 -4.45 13.68
CA VAL A 36 -2.15 -4.25 14.98
C VAL A 36 -0.99 -3.26 14.87
N ARG A 37 -0.39 -3.14 13.68
CA ARG A 37 0.73 -2.23 13.39
C ARG A 37 0.54 -1.57 12.03
N GLY A 38 0.86 -0.28 11.93
CA GLY A 38 0.94 0.43 10.65
C GLY A 38 2.19 0.07 9.83
N ILE A 39 2.17 0.43 8.54
CA ILE A 39 3.33 0.32 7.66
C ILE A 39 4.30 1.48 7.97
N THR A 40 5.57 1.17 8.19
CA THR A 40 6.62 2.19 8.41
C THR A 40 7.08 2.78 7.08
N PRO A 41 7.64 4.01 7.05
CA PRO A 41 8.16 4.60 5.81
C PRO A 41 9.14 3.70 5.06
N ALA A 42 10.12 3.12 5.77
CA ALA A 42 11.08 2.19 5.17
C ALA A 42 10.42 0.95 4.53
N LEU A 43 9.30 0.47 5.07
CA LEU A 43 8.54 -0.64 4.49
C LEU A 43 7.69 -0.18 3.31
N ALA A 44 7.14 1.03 3.39
CA ALA A 44 6.38 1.65 2.33
C ALA A 44 7.24 1.90 1.08
N ASP A 45 8.51 2.30 1.24
CA ASP A 45 9.45 2.46 0.14
C ASP A 45 9.72 1.13 -0.57
N LYS A 46 9.92 0.05 0.19
CA LYS A 46 10.08 -1.31 -0.37
C LYS A 46 8.82 -1.76 -1.11
N LEU A 47 7.65 -1.47 -0.56
CA LEU A 47 6.38 -1.77 -1.20
C LEU A 47 6.17 -0.94 -2.48
N GLN A 48 6.61 0.32 -2.50
CA GLN A 48 6.57 1.15 -3.69
C GLN A 48 7.43 0.58 -4.82
N ILE A 49 8.67 0.19 -4.52
CA ILE A 49 9.55 -0.44 -5.50
C ILE A 49 8.94 -1.75 -6.02
N LEU A 50 8.32 -2.54 -5.13
CA LEU A 50 7.75 -3.83 -5.48
C LEU A 50 6.44 -3.75 -6.27
N SER A 51 5.60 -2.75 -6.00
CA SER A 51 4.22 -2.67 -6.51
C SER A 51 3.97 -1.52 -7.49
N GLY A 52 4.90 -0.56 -7.57
CA GLY A 52 4.69 0.71 -8.29
C GLY A 52 3.75 1.69 -7.58
N VAL A 53 3.12 1.31 -6.47
CA VAL A 53 2.19 2.15 -5.71
C VAL A 53 2.98 3.11 -4.80
N PRO A 54 2.71 4.42 -4.79
CA PRO A 54 3.45 5.38 -3.96
C PRO A 54 3.52 4.97 -2.48
N ALA A 55 4.68 5.14 -1.84
CA ALA A 55 4.92 4.80 -0.43
C ALA A 55 3.86 5.41 0.49
N MET A 56 3.46 6.66 0.21
CA MET A 56 2.45 7.36 1.00
C MET A 56 1.10 6.65 1.02
N ALA A 57 0.71 6.02 -0.09
CA ALA A 57 -0.52 5.24 -0.14
C ALA A 57 -0.46 4.10 0.88
N TRP A 58 0.64 3.36 1.01
CA TRP A 58 0.75 2.26 1.98
C TRP A 58 0.66 2.69 3.45
N MET A 59 1.00 3.93 3.76
CA MET A 59 0.97 4.47 5.12
C MET A 59 -0.38 5.11 5.48
N MET A 60 -1.23 5.36 4.49
CA MET A 60 -2.53 5.96 4.72
C MET A 60 -3.51 4.96 5.35
N PRO A 61 -4.33 5.37 6.33
CA PRO A 61 -5.46 4.55 6.79
C PRO A 61 -6.39 4.24 5.60
N GLU A 62 -7.04 3.07 5.56
CA GLU A 62 -7.97 2.68 4.46
C GLU A 62 -9.01 3.77 4.12
N LYS A 63 -9.40 4.60 5.10
CA LYS A 63 -10.32 5.74 4.94
C LYS A 63 -9.82 6.79 3.93
N TYR A 64 -8.51 6.85 3.69
CA TYR A 64 -7.82 7.76 2.79
C TYR A 64 -7.31 7.06 1.51
N HIS A 65 -7.41 5.72 1.44
CA HIS A 65 -7.25 4.99 0.19
C HIS A 65 -8.52 5.14 -0.65
N ASN A 66 -8.81 6.36 -1.09
CA ASN A 66 -9.89 6.61 -2.02
C ASN A 66 -9.40 6.26 -3.44
N PRO A 67 -9.90 5.18 -4.09
CA PRO A 67 -9.59 4.93 -5.50
C PRO A 67 -10.20 5.98 -6.44
N TYR A 68 -11.01 6.90 -5.92
CA TYR A 68 -11.68 7.99 -6.64
C TYR A 68 -11.59 9.33 -5.90
N SER A 69 -10.46 9.65 -5.23
CA SER A 69 -10.16 11.07 -4.94
C SER A 69 -9.60 11.72 -6.20
N GLU A 70 -10.34 11.57 -7.28
CA GLU A 70 -10.35 12.39 -8.48
C GLU A 70 -11.48 13.41 -8.27
N GLU A 71 -11.41 14.16 -7.17
CA GLU A 71 -12.09 15.43 -7.07
C GLU A 71 -10.97 16.46 -7.14
N VAL A 72 -11.03 17.35 -8.12
CA VAL A 72 -10.19 18.55 -8.25
C VAL A 72 -8.80 18.37 -8.89
N ALA A 73 -8.75 17.91 -10.14
CA ALA A 73 -7.99 18.65 -11.14
C ALA A 73 -8.99 19.12 -12.20
N SER A 74 -9.89 20.02 -11.79
CA SER A 74 -10.79 20.73 -12.69
C SER A 74 -10.00 21.28 -13.87
N VAL A 75 -10.15 20.63 -15.02
CA VAL A 75 -9.78 21.21 -16.31
C VAL A 75 -10.85 22.25 -16.63
N PRO A 76 -10.44 23.50 -16.85
CA PRO A 76 -10.89 24.20 -18.03
C PRO A 76 -9.69 24.52 -18.92
N SER A 77 -9.77 24.07 -20.17
CA SER A 77 -8.81 24.40 -21.23
C SER A 77 -8.73 25.92 -21.39
N LEU A 78 -7.58 26.51 -21.06
CA LEU A 78 -7.31 27.92 -21.32
C LEU A 78 -6.75 28.05 -22.75
N VAL A 79 -7.64 28.11 -23.73
CA VAL A 79 -7.33 28.70 -25.04
C VAL A 79 -7.56 30.20 -24.90
N ALA A 80 -6.47 30.96 -24.96
CA ALA A 80 -6.47 32.39 -25.24
C ALA A 80 -5.81 32.60 -26.60
#